data_AF-A0A3P6FKZ6-F1
#
_entry.id   AF-A0A3P6FKZ6-F1
#
_cell.length_a   1.000
_cell.length_b   1.000
_cell.length_c   1.000
_cell.angle_alpha   90.00
_cell.angle_beta   90.00
_cell.angle_gamma   90.00
#
_symmetry.space_group_name_H-M   'P 1'
#
loop_
_entity.id
_entity.type
_entity.pdbx_description
1 polymer ?
#
loop_
_entity_poly.entity_id
_entity_poly.type
_entity_poly.pdbx_seq_one_letter_code
_entity_poly.pdbx_strand_id
1 'polypeptide(L)'
;MHVHPFCPRVVREFISNKPFDDEGVLIRGYVFQFTPAVINRLMMTPAVEHSFEWKDVDLNQAISHLTGDQCSGWTGFNLNALINPFQALYCVCELNWLLGPESDSMIKNRLRLLYAVAKRKKNNFGLLVYDQ
;
A
#
# COMPACT_ATOMS: atom_id res chain seq x y z
N MET A 1 -7.34 19.10 -31.73
CA MET A 1 -7.39 17.91 -30.84
C MET A 1 -7.63 18.41 -29.43
N HIS A 2 -8.86 18.31 -28.91
CA HIS A 2 -9.17 18.71 -27.54
C HIS A 2 -8.62 17.64 -26.59
N VAL A 3 -7.44 17.89 -26.01
CA VAL A 3 -6.93 17.07 -24.91
C VAL A 3 -7.79 17.41 -23.70
N HIS A 4 -8.52 16.43 -23.15
CA HIS A 4 -9.26 16.61 -21.92
C HIS A 4 -8.35 17.16 -20.81
N PRO A 5 -8.85 18.06 -19.94
CA PRO A 5 -8.10 18.56 -18.80
C PRO A 5 -7.65 17.38 -17.92
N PHE A 6 -6.45 17.51 -17.39
CA PHE A 6 -5.84 16.59 -16.42
C PHE A 6 -6.89 16.02 -15.46
N CYS A 7 -7.12 14.70 -15.50
CA CYS A 7 -8.01 14.00 -14.58
C CYS A 7 -7.17 13.33 -13.48
N PRO A 8 -7.11 13.90 -12.26
CA PRO A 8 -6.27 13.37 -11.20
C PRO A 8 -6.61 11.93 -10.84
N ARG A 9 -7.87 11.50 -11.02
CA ARG A 9 -8.31 10.13 -10.73
C ARG A 9 -7.68 9.12 -11.68
N VAL A 10 -7.70 9.42 -12.99
CA VAL A 10 -7.11 8.54 -14.02
C VAL A 10 -5.59 8.48 -13.86
N VAL A 11 -4.95 9.60 -13.54
CA VAL A 11 -3.51 9.64 -13.28
C VAL A 11 -3.17 8.82 -12.03
N ARG A 12 -3.95 8.95 -10.95
CA ARG A 12 -3.77 8.13 -9.75
C ARG A 12 -3.99 6.64 -10.02
N GLU A 13 -5.04 6.29 -10.75
CA GLU A 13 -5.32 4.90 -11.13
C GLU A 13 -4.22 4.32 -12.03
N PHE A 14 -3.69 5.10 -12.98
CA PHE A 14 -2.58 4.68 -13.83
C PHE A 14 -1.29 4.45 -13.01
N ILE A 15 -0.99 5.36 -12.08
CA ILE A 15 0.15 5.27 -11.15
C ILE A 15 -0.01 4.04 -10.24
N SER A 16 -1.19 3.82 -9.67
CA SER A 16 -1.43 2.68 -8.78
C SER A 16 -1.31 1.31 -9.44
N ASN A 17 -1.34 1.21 -10.78
CA ASN A 17 -1.39 -0.06 -11.51
C ASN A 17 -0.12 -0.35 -12.34
N LYS A 18 0.93 0.45 -12.21
CA LYS A 18 2.21 0.25 -12.91
C LYS A 18 3.33 -0.02 -11.91
N PRO A 19 4.21 -1.01 -12.15
CA PRO A 19 5.47 -1.08 -11.43
C PRO A 19 6.30 0.17 -11.75
N PHE A 20 6.87 0.78 -10.72
CA PHE A 20 7.78 1.91 -10.86
C PHE A 20 9.20 1.35 -10.91
N ASP A 21 9.77 1.25 -12.11
CA ASP A 21 11.18 0.95 -12.29
C ASP A 21 12.01 2.24 -12.42
N ASP A 22 13.33 2.09 -12.31
CA ASP A 22 14.29 3.20 -12.46
C ASP A 22 14.28 3.79 -13.89
N GLU A 23 13.68 3.10 -14.87
CA GLU A 23 13.59 3.54 -16.26
C GLU A 23 12.50 4.60 -16.47
N GLY A 24 11.56 4.72 -15.54
CA GLY A 24 10.47 5.69 -15.60
C GLY A 24 9.39 5.31 -16.62
N VAL A 25 8.33 6.12 -16.69
CA VAL A 25 7.15 5.79 -17.48
C VAL A 25 7.07 6.64 -18.75
N LEU A 26 7.03 5.99 -19.91
CA LEU A 26 6.81 6.64 -21.21
C LEU A 26 5.34 7.06 -21.35
N ILE A 27 5.09 8.37 -21.31
CA ILE A 27 3.78 8.98 -21.53
C ILE A 27 3.88 9.95 -22.70
N ARG A 28 3.20 9.63 -23.81
CA ARG A 28 3.12 10.47 -25.02
C ARG A 28 4.49 10.91 -25.59
N GLY A 29 5.46 9.99 -25.58
CA GLY A 29 6.80 10.24 -26.12
C GLY A 29 7.79 10.88 -25.13
N TYR A 30 7.37 11.13 -23.89
CA TYR A 30 8.23 11.64 -22.82
C TYR A 30 8.36 10.62 -21.69
N VAL A 31 9.57 10.45 -21.16
CA VAL A 31 9.84 9.59 -20.00
C VAL A 31 9.69 10.41 -18.73
N PHE A 32 8.87 9.94 -17.80
CA PHE A 32 8.66 10.56 -16.50
C PHE A 32 9.20 9.66 -15.39
N GLN A 33 10.11 10.20 -14.58
CA GLN A 33 10.60 9.52 -13.38
C GLN A 33 9.70 9.83 -12.19
N PHE A 34 9.24 8.77 -11.51
CA PHE A 34 8.38 8.87 -10.33
C PHE A 34 9.20 8.56 -9.08
N THR A 35 9.80 9.58 -8.49
CA THR A 35 10.42 9.41 -7.16
C THR A 35 9.35 9.21 -6.09
N PRO A 36 9.67 8.55 -4.96
CA PRO A 36 8.76 8.46 -3.80
C PRO A 36 8.13 9.81 -3.39
N ALA A 37 8.91 10.89 -3.47
CA ALA A 37 8.42 12.24 -3.17
C ALA A 37 7.39 12.78 -4.17
N VAL A 38 7.48 12.40 -5.45
CA VAL A 38 6.50 12.73 -6.48
C VAL A 38 5.23 11.91 -6.27
N ILE A 39 5.35 10.62 -5.98
CA ILE A 39 4.21 9.74 -5.67
C ILE A 39 3.45 10.26 -4.45
N ASN A 40 4.15 10.63 -3.37
CA ASN A 40 3.49 11.20 -2.18
C ASN A 40 2.69 12.47 -2.50
N ARG A 41 3.26 13.38 -3.30
CA ARG A 41 2.57 14.61 -3.72
C ARG A 41 1.32 14.31 -4.55
N LEU A 42 1.40 13.37 -5.49
CA LEU A 42 0.27 12.98 -6.34
C LEU A 42 -0.84 12.30 -5.55
N MET A 43 -0.46 11.51 -4.54
CA MET A 43 -1.38 10.79 -3.66
C MET A 43 -1.84 11.62 -2.46
N MET A 44 -1.35 12.86 -2.33
CA MET A 44 -1.64 13.78 -1.23
C MET A 44 -1.35 13.16 0.15
N THR A 45 -0.33 12.31 0.22
CA THR A 45 0.14 11.72 1.47
C THR A 45 1.15 12.66 2.12
N PRO A 46 1.17 12.74 3.46
CA PRO A 46 2.11 13.62 4.16
C PRO A 46 3.55 13.20 3.87
N ALA A 47 4.44 14.18 3.74
CA ALA A 47 5.87 13.92 3.71
C ALA A 47 6.29 13.34 5.06
N VAL A 48 7.09 12.28 5.03
CA VAL A 48 7.58 11.60 6.23
C VAL A 48 9.10 11.54 6.13
N GLU A 49 9.81 12.14 7.08
CA GLU A 49 11.28 12.08 7.15
C GLU A 49 11.78 10.68 7.52
N HIS A 50 11.08 10.01 8.46
CA HIS A 50 11.42 8.68 8.96
C HIS A 50 10.20 7.76 8.81
N SER A 51 10.25 6.87 7.83
CA SER A 51 9.20 5.87 7.64
C SER A 51 9.23 4.86 8.78
N PHE A 52 8.07 4.44 9.26
CA PHE A 52 7.98 3.33 10.19
C PHE A 52 8.27 2.02 9.46
N GLU A 53 9.12 1.19 10.07
CA GLU A 53 9.54 -0.12 9.54
C GLU A 53 8.42 -1.16 9.73
N TRP A 54 7.37 -1.03 8.93
CA TRP A 54 6.20 -1.89 9.03
C TRP A 54 6.51 -3.36 8.68
N LYS A 55 7.53 -3.64 7.86
CA LYS A 55 7.94 -5.00 7.52
C LYS A 55 8.43 -5.81 8.73
N ASP A 56 8.93 -5.12 9.76
CA ASP A 56 9.47 -5.72 10.98
C ASP A 56 8.42 -5.87 12.10
N VAL A 57 7.18 -5.48 11.84
CA VAL A 57 6.08 -5.68 12.79
C VAL A 57 5.89 -7.16 13.08
N ASP A 58 5.78 -7.50 14.36
CA ASP A 58 5.43 -8.84 14.80
C ASP A 58 4.07 -9.25 14.23
N LEU A 59 4.07 -10.35 13.46
CA LEU A 59 2.89 -10.78 12.72
C LEU A 59 1.75 -11.20 13.65
N ASN A 60 2.07 -11.83 14.79
CA ASN A 60 1.06 -12.30 15.73
C ASN A 60 0.39 -11.12 16.43
N GLN A 61 1.16 -10.10 16.80
CA GLN A 61 0.64 -8.83 17.30
C GLN A 61 -0.27 -8.14 16.27
N ALA A 62 0.13 -8.14 15.00
CA ALA A 62 -0.69 -7.58 13.92
C ALA A 62 -2.03 -8.32 13.81
N ILE A 63 -1.99 -9.65 13.75
CA ILE A 63 -3.19 -10.49 13.63
C ILE A 63 -4.12 -10.33 14.83
N SER A 64 -3.60 -10.37 16.05
CA SER A 64 -4.40 -10.17 17.27
C SER A 64 -5.12 -8.83 17.21
N HIS A 65 -4.40 -7.75 16.87
CA HIS A 65 -5.02 -6.43 16.78
C HIS A 65 -6.09 -6.32 15.70
N LEU A 66 -5.82 -6.88 14.50
CA LEU A 66 -6.72 -6.76 13.35
C LEU A 66 -7.95 -7.69 13.43
N THR A 67 -7.91 -8.69 14.30
CA THR A 67 -9.03 -9.62 14.55
C THR A 67 -9.79 -9.29 15.84
N GLY A 68 -9.40 -8.23 16.57
CA GLY A 68 -10.00 -7.92 17.87
C GLY A 68 -9.74 -9.02 18.91
N ASP A 69 -8.52 -9.55 18.90
CA ASP A 69 -8.01 -10.61 19.77
C ASP A 69 -8.70 -11.98 19.62
N GLN A 70 -9.48 -12.18 18.54
CA GLN A 70 -10.09 -13.48 18.23
C GLN A 70 -9.10 -14.49 17.66
N CYS A 71 -7.99 -14.03 17.09
CA CYS A 71 -6.93 -14.88 16.55
C CYS A 71 -5.57 -14.40 17.08
N SER A 72 -4.80 -15.29 17.70
CA SER A 72 -3.54 -14.94 18.36
C SER A 72 -2.31 -15.00 17.46
N GLY A 73 -2.43 -15.47 16.22
CA GLY A 73 -1.28 -15.61 15.33
C GLY A 73 -1.59 -16.24 13.98
N TRP A 74 -0.54 -16.50 13.19
CA TRP A 74 -0.67 -16.99 11.80
C TRP A 74 -1.31 -18.38 11.69
N THR A 75 -0.99 -19.29 12.62
CA THR A 75 -1.52 -20.66 12.58
C THR A 75 -3.03 -20.64 12.86
N GLY A 76 -3.82 -21.06 11.87
CA GLY A 76 -5.29 -21.02 11.96
C GLY A 76 -5.91 -19.67 11.63
N PHE A 77 -5.10 -18.68 11.23
CA PHE A 77 -5.59 -17.40 10.74
C PHE A 77 -6.36 -17.55 9.43
N ASN A 78 -7.43 -16.77 9.30
CA ASN A 78 -8.21 -16.61 8.07
C ASN A 78 -8.56 -15.13 7.90
N LEU A 79 -8.50 -14.60 6.67
CA LEU A 79 -8.85 -13.20 6.39
C LEU A 79 -10.27 -12.84 6.83
N ASN A 80 -11.20 -13.80 6.85
CA ASN A 80 -12.55 -13.60 7.36
C ASN A 80 -12.61 -13.33 8.87
N ALA A 81 -11.55 -13.62 9.62
CA ALA A 81 -11.45 -13.31 11.04
C ALA A 81 -11.10 -11.83 11.31
N LEU A 82 -10.69 -11.08 10.29
CA LEU A 82 -10.49 -9.64 10.42
C LEU A 82 -11.82 -8.96 10.77
N ILE A 83 -11.79 -7.96 11.66
CA ILE A 83 -12.99 -7.16 11.92
C ILE A 83 -13.32 -6.27 10.71
N ASN A 84 -14.61 -5.94 10.53
CA ASN A 84 -15.13 -5.31 9.30
C ASN A 84 -14.30 -4.14 8.72
N PRO A 85 -13.81 -3.17 9.54
CA PRO A 85 -12.99 -2.08 9.00
C PRO A 85 -11.71 -2.56 8.33
N PHE A 86 -11.09 -3.61 8.87
CA PHE A 86 -9.83 -4.15 8.39
C PHE A 86 -10.01 -5.14 7.24
N GLN A 87 -11.17 -5.78 7.10
CA GLN A 87 -11.52 -6.50 5.87
C GLN A 87 -11.57 -5.54 4.67
N ALA A 88 -12.30 -4.43 4.81
CA ALA A 88 -12.37 -3.41 3.76
C ALA A 88 -11.00 -2.80 3.45
N LEU A 89 -10.21 -2.51 4.49
CA LEU A 89 -8.86 -1.97 4.33
C LEU A 89 -7.91 -2.99 3.67
N TYR A 90 -8.09 -4.28 3.91
CA TYR A 90 -7.32 -5.34 3.27
C TYR A 90 -7.57 -5.33 1.76
N CYS A 91 -8.82 -5.27 1.32
CA CYS A 91 -9.16 -5.15 -0.11
C CYS A 91 -8.54 -3.91 -0.75
N VAL A 92 -8.56 -2.76 -0.05
CA VAL A 92 -7.91 -1.54 -0.56
C VAL A 92 -6.40 -1.75 -0.72
N CYS A 93 -5.77 -2.37 0.28
CA CYS A 93 -4.34 -2.65 0.29
C CYS A 93 -3.95 -3.59 -0.86
N GLU A 94 -4.67 -4.70 -1.01
CA GLU A 94 -4.48 -5.69 -2.07
C GLU A 94 -4.59 -5.08 -3.47
N LEU A 95 -5.56 -4.18 -3.68
CA LEU A 95 -5.86 -3.63 -5.00
C LEU A 95 -5.08 -2.35 -5.34
N ASN A 96 -4.47 -1.67 -4.36
CA ASN A 96 -3.92 -0.32 -4.60
C ASN A 96 -2.58 -0.03 -3.93
N TRP A 97 -2.26 -0.67 -2.80
CA TRP A 97 -1.13 -0.23 -1.96
C TRP A 97 0.02 -1.21 -1.95
N LEU A 98 -0.25 -2.50 -1.95
CA LEU A 98 0.76 -3.55 -1.96
C LEU A 98 0.29 -4.66 -2.90
N LEU A 99 0.52 -4.42 -4.19
CA LEU A 99 0.13 -5.30 -5.27
C LEU A 99 0.97 -6.58 -5.24
N GLY A 100 0.40 -7.63 -5.82
CA GLY A 100 1.11 -8.89 -6.02
C GLY A 100 0.21 -10.10 -5.80
N PRO A 101 0.71 -11.29 -6.14
CA PRO A 101 -0.06 -12.52 -6.05
C PRO A 101 -0.41 -12.85 -4.59
N GLU A 102 -1.60 -13.41 -4.40
CA GLU A 102 -2.07 -13.96 -3.13
C GLU A 102 -1.20 -15.15 -2.73
N SER A 103 -0.19 -14.87 -1.90
CA SER A 103 0.77 -15.80 -1.34
C SER A 103 0.91 -15.51 0.15
N ASP A 104 1.26 -16.51 0.96
CA ASP A 104 1.46 -16.34 2.40
C ASP A 104 2.36 -15.14 2.75
N SER A 105 3.46 -14.96 2.01
CA SER A 105 4.37 -13.83 2.22
C SER A 105 3.69 -12.49 1.97
N MET A 106 2.92 -12.40 0.88
CA MET A 106 2.20 -11.18 0.52
C MET A 106 1.09 -10.86 1.53
N ILE A 107 0.30 -11.86 1.92
CA ILE A 107 -0.74 -11.71 2.95
C ILE A 107 -0.14 -11.19 4.25
N LYS A 108 0.97 -11.80 4.71
CA LYS A 108 1.68 -11.36 5.92
C LYS A 108 2.14 -9.91 5.83
N ASN A 109 2.70 -9.50 4.69
CA ASN A 109 3.12 -8.12 4.49
C ASN A 109 1.92 -7.15 4.49
N ARG A 110 0.82 -7.51 3.84
CA ARG A 110 -0.43 -6.71 3.86
C ARG A 110 -0.94 -6.54 5.29
N LEU A 111 -0.98 -7.61 6.09
CA LEU A 111 -1.40 -7.55 7.50
C LEU A 111 -0.50 -6.63 8.35
N ARG A 112 0.82 -6.72 8.18
CA ARG A 112 1.76 -5.83 8.87
C ARG A 112 1.56 -4.36 8.49
N LEU A 113 1.34 -4.07 7.21
CA LEU A 113 1.05 -2.73 6.74
C LEU A 113 -0.28 -2.21 7.30
N LEU A 114 -1.33 -3.03 7.26
CA LEU A 114 -2.64 -2.71 7.85
C LEU A 114 -2.52 -2.37 9.33
N TYR A 115 -1.75 -3.15 10.09
CA TYR A 115 -1.48 -2.86 11.49
C TYR A 115 -0.82 -1.48 11.68
N ALA A 116 0.20 -1.16 10.88
CA ALA A 116 0.86 0.14 10.94
C ALA A 116 -0.12 1.29 10.65
N VAL A 117 -1.02 1.13 9.67
CA VAL A 117 -2.08 2.09 9.34
C VAL A 117 -3.07 2.22 10.50
N ALA A 118 -3.54 1.10 11.07
CA ALA A 118 -4.46 1.07 12.20
C ALA A 118 -3.88 1.79 13.44
N LYS A 119 -2.57 1.64 13.68
CA LYS A 119 -1.83 2.32 14.75
C LYS A 119 -1.41 3.76 14.39
N ARG A 120 -1.85 4.28 13.23
CA ARG A 120 -1.51 5.63 12.74
C ARG A 120 0.00 5.89 12.70
N LYS A 121 0.79 4.86 12.40
CA LYS A 121 2.23 5.00 12.22
C LYS A 121 2.50 5.77 10.93
N LYS A 122 3.51 6.65 10.96
CA LYS A 122 3.90 7.43 9.80
C LYS A 122 4.64 6.51 8.83
N ASN A 123 4.07 6.28 7.65
CA ASN A 123 4.67 5.49 6.59
C ASN A 123 4.90 6.37 5.37
N ASN A 124 6.07 6.23 4.73
CA ASN A 124 6.30 6.85 3.44
C ASN A 124 5.58 6.03 2.36
N PHE A 125 4.35 6.45 2.02
CA PHE A 125 3.52 5.75 1.03
C PHE A 125 4.17 5.72 -0.36
N GLY A 126 4.84 6.80 -0.75
CA GLY A 126 5.55 6.85 -2.02
C GLY A 126 6.68 5.82 -2.09
N LEU A 127 7.39 5.58 -0.98
CA LEU A 127 8.42 4.55 -0.91
C LEU A 127 7.81 3.15 -0.95
N LEU A 128 6.70 2.94 -0.23
CA LEU A 128 5.93 1.68 -0.29
C LEU A 128 5.53 1.30 -1.72
N VAL A 129 5.06 2.27 -2.51
CA VAL A 129 4.62 2.06 -3.89
C VAL A 129 5.79 1.93 -4.86
N TYR A 130 6.90 2.62 -4.59
CA TYR A 130 8.11 2.56 -5.42
C TYR A 130 8.83 1.21 -5.31
N ASP A 131 8.95 0.65 -4.10
CA ASP A 131 9.74 -0.57 -3.84
C ASP A 131 9.02 -1.89 -4.21
N GLN A 132 7.98 -1.84 -5.05
CA GLN A 132 7.19 -3.03 -5.49
C GLN A 132 7.70 -3.61 -6.79
#